data_AF-A0A928HFI1-F1
#
_entry.id   AF-A0A928HFI1-F1
#
_cell.length_a   1.000
_cell.length_b   1.000
_cell.length_c   1.000
_cell.angle_alpha   90.00
_cell.angle_beta   90.00
_cell.angle_gamma   90.00
#
_symmetry.space_group_name_H-M   'P 1'
#
loop_
_entity.id
_entity.type
_entity.pdbx_description
1 polymer ?
#
loop_
_entity_poly.entity_id
_entity_poly.type
_entity_poly.pdbx_seq_one_letter_code
_entity_poly.pdbx_strand_id
1 'polypeptide(L)'
;MNNKGFTLVELLVVVLIIGILAAMAMPAYFKAVERARAAEADTLVGTVVNAQQRYKMKTGKYAQNWQSLDVAPANAKAQAIYCTKGIQAANCGGQNAFEITLVGTSAANGNFSGVIAKRVGTGQYTYTIEKLYDSTDPAYCVPGNANDGSDDVLFCMDYHGVETKAELPYTANTLSTWPHGYKKPTAS
;
A
#
# COMPACT_ATOMS: atom_id res chain seq x y z
N MET A 1 -27.59 -54.06 -10.86
CA MET A 1 -27.18 -52.65 -10.62
C MET A 1 -25.67 -52.60 -10.79
N ASN A 2 -25.19 -51.99 -11.88
CA ASN A 2 -23.76 -51.98 -12.22
C ASN A 2 -23.08 -50.82 -11.49
N ASN A 3 -22.63 -51.05 -10.25
CA ASN A 3 -21.83 -50.09 -9.51
C ASN A 3 -20.41 -50.05 -10.10
N LYS A 4 -20.19 -49.18 -11.08
CA LYS A 4 -18.85 -48.79 -11.51
C LYS A 4 -18.23 -47.95 -10.40
N GLY A 5 -17.48 -48.58 -9.50
CA GLY A 5 -16.69 -47.88 -8.49
C GLY A 5 -15.54 -47.13 -9.15
N PHE A 6 -15.28 -45.91 -8.69
CA PHE A 6 -14.08 -45.15 -9.02
C PHE A 6 -12.83 -45.94 -8.66
N THR A 7 -11.82 -45.96 -9.53
CA THR A 7 -10.55 -46.61 -9.20
C THR A 7 -9.70 -45.72 -8.29
N LEU A 8 -8.96 -46.32 -7.36
CA LEU A 8 -8.03 -45.58 -6.50
C LEU A 8 -6.94 -44.85 -7.30
N VAL A 9 -6.57 -45.40 -8.47
CA VAL A 9 -5.58 -44.81 -9.37
C VAL A 9 -6.12 -43.56 -10.06
N GLU A 10 -7.40 -43.55 -10.47
CA GLU A 10 -8.04 -42.33 -11.01
C GLU A 10 -8.02 -41.19 -9.99
N LEU A 11 -8.36 -41.47 -8.74
CA LEU A 11 -8.32 -40.45 -7.70
C LEU A 11 -6.89 -39.97 -7.41
N LEU A 12 -5.89 -40.86 -7.47
CA LEU A 12 -4.48 -40.51 -7.25
C LEU A 12 -3.96 -39.53 -8.31
N VAL A 13 -4.25 -39.79 -9.59
CA VAL A 13 -3.80 -38.91 -10.69
C VAL A 13 -4.49 -37.55 -10.60
N VAL A 14 -5.77 -37.51 -10.22
CA VAL A 14 -6.52 -36.25 -10.06
C VAL A 14 -5.92 -35.39 -8.94
N VAL A 15 -5.64 -35.95 -7.76
CA VAL A 15 -5.04 -35.16 -6.67
C VAL A 15 -3.62 -34.72 -7.00
N LEU A 16 -2.87 -35.50 -7.78
CA LEU A 16 -1.53 -35.12 -8.26
C LEU A 16 -1.61 -33.90 -9.19
N ILE A 17 -2.52 -33.90 -10.16
CA ILE A 17 -2.70 -32.78 -11.08
C ILE A 17 -3.16 -31.53 -10.32
N ILE A 18 -4.14 -31.66 -9.41
CA ILE A 18 -4.59 -30.54 -8.57
C ILE A 18 -3.45 -30.00 -7.71
N GLY A 19 -2.58 -30.87 -7.17
CA GLY A 19 -1.42 -30.47 -6.38
C GLY A 19 -0.43 -29.59 -7.17
N ILE A 20 -0.11 -29.97 -8.42
CA ILE A 20 0.79 -29.18 -9.29
C ILE A 20 0.17 -27.82 -9.62
N LEU A 21 -1.12 -27.80 -9.99
CA LEU A 21 -1.82 -26.55 -10.31
C LEU A 21 -1.90 -25.62 -9.10
N ALA A 22 -2.18 -26.14 -7.91
CA ALA A 22 -2.26 -25.36 -6.68
C ALA A 22 -0.91 -24.71 -6.31
N ALA A 23 0.20 -25.44 -6.49
CA ALA A 23 1.55 -24.93 -6.20
C ALA A 23 1.92 -23.73 -7.08
N MET A 24 1.55 -23.75 -8.36
CA MET A 24 1.79 -22.62 -9.29
C MET A 24 0.83 -21.45 -9.03
N ALA A 25 -0.42 -21.72 -8.64
CA ALA A 25 -1.44 -20.69 -8.49
C ALA A 25 -1.29 -19.85 -7.21
N MET A 26 -0.75 -20.44 -6.13
CA MET A 26 -0.66 -19.79 -4.82
C MET A 26 0.11 -18.45 -4.80
N PRO A 27 1.34 -18.33 -5.36
CA PRO A 27 2.06 -17.06 -5.36
C PRO A 27 1.34 -15.96 -6.17
N ALA A 28 0.75 -16.33 -7.31
CA ALA A 28 -0.01 -15.41 -8.15
C ALA A 28 -1.27 -14.89 -7.42
N TYR A 29 -1.95 -15.76 -6.67
CA TYR A 29 -3.11 -15.39 -5.86
C TYR A 29 -2.75 -14.37 -4.77
N PHE A 30 -1.65 -14.59 -4.02
CA PHE A 30 -1.24 -13.63 -2.98
C PHE A 30 -0.88 -12.26 -3.55
N LYS A 31 -0.17 -12.20 -4.69
CA LYS A 31 0.11 -10.93 -5.39
C LYS A 31 -1.18 -10.23 -5.83
N ALA A 32 -2.16 -10.97 -6.36
CA ALA A 32 -3.44 -10.41 -6.78
C ALA A 32 -4.25 -9.82 -5.60
N VAL A 33 -4.32 -10.55 -4.48
CA VAL A 33 -4.93 -10.05 -3.23
C VAL A 33 -4.22 -8.79 -2.75
N GLU A 34 -2.89 -8.75 -2.89
CA GLU A 34 -2.11 -7.58 -2.47
C GLU A 34 -2.34 -6.35 -3.34
N ARG A 35 -2.45 -6.52 -4.66
CA ARG A 35 -2.85 -5.43 -5.57
C ARG A 35 -4.23 -4.88 -5.23
N ALA A 36 -5.19 -5.74 -4.90
CA ALA A 36 -6.53 -5.30 -4.49
C ALA A 36 -6.48 -4.46 -3.20
N ARG A 37 -5.66 -4.88 -2.23
CA ARG A 37 -5.42 -4.12 -0.99
C ARG A 37 -4.75 -2.77 -1.25
N ALA A 38 -3.74 -2.72 -2.13
CA ALA A 38 -3.10 -1.47 -2.53
C ALA A 38 -4.11 -0.53 -3.20
N ALA A 39 -4.97 -1.03 -4.09
CA ALA A 39 -6.01 -0.22 -4.72
C ALA A 39 -7.01 0.33 -3.70
N GLU A 40 -7.40 -0.44 -2.69
CA GLU A 40 -8.20 0.06 -1.56
C GLU A 40 -7.47 1.19 -0.81
N ALA A 41 -6.18 1.01 -0.53
CA ALA A 41 -5.36 2.03 0.12
C ALA A 41 -5.24 3.31 -0.72
N ASP A 42 -5.08 3.20 -2.04
CA ASP A 42 -5.03 4.34 -2.96
C ASP A 42 -6.32 5.17 -2.92
N THR A 43 -7.48 4.50 -2.90
CA THR A 43 -8.77 5.19 -2.81
C THR A 43 -8.91 5.96 -1.48
N LEU A 44 -8.44 5.35 -0.38
CA LEU A 44 -8.41 5.98 0.95
C LEU A 44 -7.45 7.18 0.95
N VAL A 45 -6.22 6.99 0.49
CA VAL A 45 -5.19 8.03 0.37
C VAL A 45 -5.69 9.21 -0.46
N GLY A 46 -6.31 8.96 -1.61
CA GLY A 46 -6.91 10.00 -2.46
C GLY A 46 -8.03 10.76 -1.75
N THR A 47 -8.88 10.06 -1.01
CA THR A 47 -9.94 10.70 -0.20
C THR A 47 -9.36 11.63 0.87
N VAL A 48 -8.29 11.20 1.55
CA VAL A 48 -7.59 11.98 2.58
C VAL A 48 -6.91 13.20 1.97
N VAL A 49 -6.23 13.06 0.83
CA VAL A 49 -5.58 14.18 0.12
C VAL A 49 -6.61 15.25 -0.26
N ASN A 50 -7.75 14.84 -0.80
CA ASN A 50 -8.83 15.77 -1.14
C ASN A 50 -9.37 16.51 0.10
N ALA A 51 -9.51 15.81 1.23
CA ALA A 51 -9.92 16.44 2.49
C ALA A 51 -8.87 17.44 3.01
N GLN A 52 -7.58 17.08 2.90
CA GLN A 52 -6.46 17.93 3.28
C GLN A 52 -6.38 19.20 2.43
N GLN A 53 -6.56 19.08 1.12
CA GLN A 53 -6.62 20.22 0.21
C GLN A 53 -7.79 21.15 0.54
N ARG A 54 -9.00 20.63 0.81
CA ARG A 54 -10.14 21.45 1.24
C ARG A 54 -9.88 22.16 2.56
N TYR A 55 -9.26 21.48 3.52
CA TYR A 55 -8.89 22.08 4.81
C TYR A 55 -7.85 23.20 4.62
N LYS A 56 -6.86 23.02 3.75
CA LYS A 56 -5.88 24.05 3.38
C LYS A 56 -6.53 25.25 2.70
N MET A 57 -7.50 25.05 1.81
CA MET A 57 -8.24 26.17 1.20
C MET A 57 -8.98 27.02 2.24
N LYS A 58 -9.44 26.41 3.34
CA LYS A 58 -10.16 27.11 4.42
C LYS A 58 -9.25 27.80 5.43
N THR A 59 -8.13 27.16 5.80
CA THR A 59 -7.31 27.57 6.95
C THR A 59 -5.89 28.03 6.57
N GLY A 60 -5.51 27.88 5.30
CA GLY A 60 -4.16 28.14 4.80
C GLY A 60 -3.12 27.09 5.22
N LYS A 61 -3.49 26.05 5.97
CA LYS A 61 -2.59 25.01 6.49
C LYS A 61 -3.19 23.61 6.35
N TYR A 62 -2.36 22.57 6.42
CA TYR A 62 -2.83 21.18 6.48
C TYR A 62 -3.27 20.76 7.88
N ALA A 63 -4.21 19.82 7.95
CA ALA A 63 -4.72 19.29 9.19
C ALA A 63 -3.68 18.37 9.85
N GLN A 64 -3.45 18.60 11.14
CA GLN A 64 -2.56 17.81 12.00
C GLN A 64 -3.18 16.51 12.47
N ASN A 65 -4.50 16.45 12.42
CA ASN A 65 -5.29 15.42 13.07
C ASN A 65 -6.57 15.16 12.26
N TRP A 66 -7.14 13.98 12.45
CA TRP A 66 -8.30 13.52 11.70
C TRP A 66 -9.58 14.30 12.06
N GLN A 67 -9.65 14.87 13.27
CA GLN A 67 -10.77 15.67 13.76
C GLN A 67 -11.02 16.90 12.88
N SER A 68 -9.94 17.57 12.49
CA SER A 68 -9.98 18.83 11.75
C SER A 68 -10.40 18.65 10.29
N LEU A 69 -10.31 17.42 9.76
CA LEU A 69 -10.75 17.12 8.40
C LEU A 69 -12.28 17.07 8.31
N ASP A 70 -12.81 17.66 7.23
CA ASP A 70 -14.25 17.62 6.93
C ASP A 70 -14.70 16.21 6.55
N VAL A 71 -13.82 15.46 5.89
CA VAL A 71 -13.98 14.04 5.56
C VAL A 71 -12.80 13.28 6.16
N ALA A 72 -13.13 12.33 7.04
CA ALA A 72 -12.18 11.41 7.62
C ALA A 72 -12.78 10.00 7.59
N PRO A 73 -11.96 8.95 7.51
CA PRO A 73 -12.45 7.59 7.62
C PRO A 73 -13.23 7.36 8.93
N ALA A 74 -14.17 6.42 8.92
CA ALA A 74 -14.98 6.12 10.11
C ALA A 74 -14.06 5.81 11.30
N ASN A 75 -14.36 6.38 12.48
CA ASN A 75 -13.58 6.27 13.72
C ASN A 75 -12.20 6.94 13.72
N ALA A 76 -11.71 7.49 12.60
CA ALA A 76 -10.41 8.18 12.57
C ALA A 76 -10.39 9.44 13.45
N LYS A 77 -11.52 10.16 13.56
CA LYS A 77 -11.63 11.41 14.34
C LYS A 77 -11.40 11.25 15.84
N ALA A 78 -11.34 10.05 16.41
CA ALA A 78 -11.03 9.91 17.83
C ALA A 78 -9.55 9.58 18.07
N GLN A 79 -8.76 9.39 17.02
CA GLN A 79 -7.49 8.67 17.06
C GLN A 79 -6.37 9.47 16.42
N ALA A 80 -5.12 9.22 16.83
CA ALA A 80 -3.95 9.78 16.17
C ALA A 80 -3.55 8.96 14.92
N ILE A 81 -3.79 7.65 14.96
CA ILE A 81 -3.49 6.68 13.91
C ILE A 81 -4.82 6.15 13.37
N TYR A 82 -4.94 6.00 12.06
CA TYR A 82 -6.11 5.33 11.46
C TYR A 82 -5.72 3.97 10.88
N CYS A 83 -6.43 2.93 11.29
CA CYS A 83 -6.26 1.57 10.79
C CYS A 83 -7.51 1.06 10.08
N THR A 84 -7.35 0.54 8.85
CA THR A 84 -8.46 0.12 7.99
C THR A 84 -9.30 -1.03 8.52
N LYS A 85 -8.77 -1.84 9.46
CA LYS A 85 -9.48 -2.98 10.07
C LYS A 85 -9.82 -2.81 11.55
N GLY A 86 -9.86 -1.56 12.03
CA GLY A 86 -10.56 -1.20 13.26
C GLY A 86 -9.71 -1.17 14.55
N ILE A 87 -8.57 -1.87 14.63
CA ILE A 87 -7.66 -1.72 15.77
C ILE A 87 -6.86 -0.43 15.63
N GLN A 88 -7.21 0.56 16.44
CA GLN A 88 -6.57 1.89 16.46
C GLN A 88 -5.36 1.85 17.42
N ALA A 89 -4.31 1.18 16.99
CA ALA A 89 -3.04 1.05 17.72
C ALA A 89 -1.87 1.15 16.74
N ALA A 90 -0.66 1.39 17.25
CA ALA A 90 0.55 1.33 16.44
C ALA A 90 0.67 -0.02 15.71
N ASN A 91 1.08 0.04 14.45
CA ASN A 91 1.10 -1.05 13.48
C ASN A 91 -0.23 -1.81 13.37
N CYS A 92 -1.36 -1.14 13.63
CA CYS A 92 -2.69 -1.73 13.70
C CYS A 92 -2.78 -3.00 14.56
N GLY A 93 -2.02 -3.04 15.66
CA GLY A 93 -1.95 -4.20 16.55
C GLY A 93 -1.38 -5.46 15.88
N GLY A 94 -0.59 -5.31 14.81
CA GLY A 94 -0.02 -6.43 14.05
C GLY A 94 -1.02 -7.12 13.11
N GLN A 95 -2.23 -6.57 12.95
CA GLN A 95 -3.21 -7.14 12.03
C GLN A 95 -2.91 -6.79 10.57
N ASN A 96 -3.42 -7.62 9.65
CA ASN A 96 -3.34 -7.38 8.21
C ASN A 96 -4.20 -6.18 7.80
N ALA A 97 -3.62 -4.97 7.82
CA ALA A 97 -4.30 -3.71 7.56
C ALA A 97 -3.36 -2.68 6.89
N PHE A 98 -3.87 -1.48 6.64
CA PHE A 98 -3.05 -0.30 6.39
C PHE A 98 -3.12 0.63 7.60
N GLU A 99 -1.96 1.07 8.05
CA GLU A 99 -1.81 2.17 9.00
C GLU A 99 -1.68 3.46 8.20
N ILE A 100 -2.69 4.33 8.33
CA ILE A 100 -2.72 5.62 7.65
C ILE A 100 -2.32 6.72 8.63
N THR A 101 -1.31 7.50 8.23
CA THR A 101 -0.75 8.61 9.01
C THR A 101 -0.73 9.88 8.17
N LEU A 102 -1.18 10.98 8.78
CA LEU A 102 -1.07 12.32 8.20
C LEU A 102 0.33 12.86 8.51
N VAL A 103 1.07 13.30 7.50
CA VAL A 103 2.45 13.78 7.63
C VAL A 103 2.56 15.19 7.09
N GLY A 104 3.31 16.03 7.80
CA GLY A 104 3.66 17.35 7.28
C GLY A 104 2.52 18.35 7.32
N THR A 105 2.82 19.47 7.94
CA THR A 105 1.87 20.07 8.87
C THR A 105 1.94 21.61 8.81
N SER A 106 2.90 22.11 8.05
CA SER A 106 3.11 23.53 7.79
C SER A 106 2.98 23.76 6.29
N ALA A 107 2.26 24.82 5.89
CA ALA A 107 2.10 25.26 4.50
C ALA A 107 3.41 25.79 3.86
N ALA A 108 4.57 25.39 4.37
CA ALA A 108 5.85 25.90 3.92
C ALA A 108 6.16 25.31 2.55
N ASN A 109 6.20 26.20 1.55
CA ASN A 109 6.84 25.96 0.27
C ASN A 109 8.21 25.30 0.52
N GLY A 110 8.33 24.02 0.17
CA GLY A 110 9.62 23.33 0.17
C GLY A 110 9.62 21.95 0.81
N ASN A 111 8.89 21.71 1.90
CA ASN A 111 9.08 20.47 2.65
C ASN A 111 7.75 19.79 3.03
N PHE A 112 7.52 18.63 2.39
CA PHE A 112 7.10 17.44 3.12
C PHE A 112 5.69 17.52 3.72
N SER A 113 4.63 17.56 2.91
CA SER A 113 3.26 17.34 3.40
C SER A 113 2.50 16.34 2.54
N GLY A 114 2.00 15.28 3.16
CA GLY A 114 1.40 14.14 2.48
C GLY A 114 0.77 13.15 3.44
N VAL A 115 0.15 12.12 2.88
CA VAL A 115 -0.41 10.99 3.61
C VAL A 115 0.42 9.75 3.31
N ILE A 116 0.60 8.95 4.36
CA ILE A 116 1.32 7.69 4.31
C ILE A 116 0.33 6.58 4.66
N ALA A 117 0.23 5.56 3.81
CA ALA A 117 -0.48 4.32 4.07
C ALA A 117 0.54 3.18 4.14
N LYS A 118 0.96 2.85 5.35
CA LYS A 118 1.91 1.78 5.62
C LYS A 118 1.18 0.45 5.66
N ARG A 119 1.63 -0.51 4.85
CA ARG A 119 1.13 -1.87 4.93
C ARG A 119 1.65 -2.55 6.20
N VAL A 120 0.72 -3.10 6.98
CA VAL A 120 1.03 -3.79 8.25
C VAL A 120 0.41 -5.18 8.29
N GLY A 121 1.00 -6.04 9.10
CA GLY A 121 0.58 -7.43 9.31
C GLY A 121 1.70 -8.43 9.09
N THR A 122 1.38 -9.72 9.27
CA THR A 122 2.31 -10.86 9.10
C THR A 122 2.44 -11.33 7.64
N GLY A 123 2.11 -10.46 6.68
CA GLY A 123 2.15 -10.80 5.26
C GLY A 123 3.57 -10.86 4.69
N GLN A 124 3.69 -11.48 3.52
CA GLN A 124 4.94 -11.54 2.74
C GLN A 124 5.43 -10.17 2.26
N TYR A 125 4.52 -9.19 2.17
CA TYR A 125 4.82 -7.85 1.66
C TYR A 125 4.87 -6.81 2.77
N THR A 126 5.95 -6.04 2.79
CA THR A 126 6.09 -4.81 3.58
C THR A 126 6.35 -3.65 2.64
N TYR A 127 5.43 -2.71 2.56
CA TYR A 127 5.59 -1.52 1.73
C TYR A 127 4.73 -0.38 2.26
N THR A 128 4.95 0.80 1.73
CA THR A 128 4.25 2.01 2.11
C THR A 128 3.82 2.72 0.84
N ILE A 129 2.55 3.11 0.79
CA ILE A 129 2.03 3.98 -0.26
C ILE A 129 2.04 5.41 0.27
N GLU A 130 2.61 6.32 -0.49
CA GLU A 130 2.76 7.71 -0.08
C GLU A 130 2.20 8.64 -1.16
N LYS A 131 1.56 9.72 -0.72
CA LYS A 131 1.02 10.74 -1.62
C LYS A 131 1.16 12.13 -1.00
N LEU A 132 1.84 13.02 -1.74
CA LEU A 132 1.94 14.42 -1.36
C LEU A 132 0.61 15.15 -1.58
N TYR A 133 0.27 16.05 -0.67
CA TYR A 133 -0.98 16.81 -0.72
C TYR A 133 -1.01 17.84 -1.86
N ASP A 134 0.13 18.47 -2.16
CA ASP A 134 0.25 19.53 -3.17
C ASP A 134 0.72 19.04 -4.55
N SER A 135 1.03 17.74 -4.70
CA SER A 135 1.43 17.19 -5.99
C SER A 135 0.24 16.64 -6.77
N THR A 136 0.27 16.82 -8.09
CA THR A 136 -0.62 16.15 -9.05
C THR A 136 -0.16 14.73 -9.40
N ASP A 137 1.07 14.36 -9.03
CA ASP A 137 1.64 13.04 -9.31
C ASP A 137 0.83 11.93 -8.62
N PRO A 138 0.74 10.72 -9.18
CA PRO A 138 0.10 9.59 -8.52
C PRO A 138 0.77 9.26 -7.17
N ALA A 139 0.08 8.46 -6.35
CA ALA A 139 0.70 7.89 -5.16
C ALA A 139 1.83 6.96 -5.57
N TYR A 140 2.88 6.85 -4.77
CA TYR A 140 4.03 5.99 -5.05
C TYR A 140 4.26 4.98 -3.95
N CYS A 141 4.81 3.84 -4.34
CA CYS A 141 5.10 2.71 -3.47
C CYS A 141 6.57 2.74 -3.05
N VAL A 142 6.81 2.61 -1.75
CA VAL A 142 8.13 2.48 -1.14
C VAL A 142 8.22 1.10 -0.48
N PRO A 143 9.17 0.24 -0.86
CA PRO A 143 9.31 -1.07 -0.24
C PRO A 143 9.86 -0.94 1.18
N GLY A 144 9.40 -1.79 2.08
CA GLY A 144 9.96 -1.93 3.43
C GLY A 144 11.35 -2.55 3.39
N ASN A 145 11.56 -3.54 2.51
CA ASN A 145 12.87 -4.07 2.20
C ASN A 145 13.34 -3.64 0.79
N ALA A 146 14.32 -2.73 0.72
CA ALA A 146 14.86 -2.26 -0.55
C ALA A 146 15.96 -3.14 -1.15
N ASN A 147 16.25 -4.34 -0.61
CA ASN A 147 17.21 -5.26 -1.23
C ASN A 147 16.75 -5.63 -2.65
N ASP A 148 17.71 -5.73 -3.56
CA ASP A 148 17.42 -6.11 -4.95
C ASP A 148 16.76 -7.49 -5.00
N GLY A 149 15.66 -7.60 -5.75
CA GLY A 149 14.89 -8.84 -5.88
C GLY A 149 14.02 -9.19 -4.68
N SER A 150 13.85 -8.32 -3.68
CA SER A 150 12.83 -8.52 -2.65
C SER A 150 11.43 -8.50 -3.26
N ASP A 151 10.50 -9.28 -2.68
CA ASP A 151 9.09 -9.27 -3.09
C ASP A 151 8.47 -7.87 -2.98
N ASP A 152 8.94 -7.05 -2.03
CA ASP A 152 8.52 -5.67 -1.83
C ASP A 152 8.94 -4.77 -3.00
N VAL A 153 10.20 -4.88 -3.45
CA VAL A 153 10.71 -4.12 -4.59
C VAL A 153 9.97 -4.54 -5.85
N LEU A 154 9.80 -5.85 -6.08
CA LEU A 154 9.04 -6.36 -7.22
C LEU A 154 7.59 -5.89 -7.21
N PHE A 155 6.97 -5.82 -6.02
CA PHE A 155 5.63 -5.28 -5.86
C PHE A 155 5.57 -3.78 -6.18
N CYS A 156 6.50 -2.96 -5.67
CA CYS A 156 6.51 -1.54 -5.99
C CYS A 156 6.85 -1.26 -7.46
N MET A 157 7.72 -2.05 -8.08
CA MET A 157 7.98 -1.97 -9.53
C MET A 157 6.71 -2.24 -10.33
N ASP A 158 5.99 -3.29 -9.97
CA ASP A 158 4.71 -3.66 -10.56
C ASP A 158 3.64 -2.59 -10.36
N TYR A 159 3.56 -2.00 -9.17
CA TYR A 159 2.67 -0.89 -8.85
C TYR A 159 2.95 0.35 -9.72
N HIS A 160 4.23 0.61 -10.02
CA HIS A 160 4.66 1.73 -10.86
C HIS A 160 4.66 1.42 -12.36
N GLY A 161 4.49 0.16 -12.75
CA GLY A 161 4.59 -0.27 -14.15
C GLY A 161 6.01 -0.14 -14.73
N VAL A 162 7.04 -0.25 -13.88
CA VAL A 162 8.45 -0.18 -14.29
C VAL A 162 9.11 -1.55 -14.30
N GLU A 163 10.11 -1.74 -15.15
CA GLU A 163 10.77 -3.04 -15.34
C GLU A 163 12.05 -3.17 -14.50
N THR A 164 12.64 -2.05 -14.10
CA THR A 164 13.85 -2.04 -13.28
C THR A 164 13.69 -1.21 -12.01
N LYS A 165 14.38 -1.61 -10.94
CA LYS A 165 14.41 -0.84 -9.68
C LYS A 165 14.96 0.59 -9.88
N ALA A 166 15.83 0.79 -10.87
CA ALA A 166 16.45 2.09 -11.16
C ALA A 166 15.44 3.12 -11.71
N GLU A 167 14.32 2.66 -12.28
CA GLU A 167 13.24 3.49 -12.81
C GLU A 167 12.25 3.94 -11.72
N LEU A 168 12.34 3.37 -10.51
CA LEU A 168 11.45 3.75 -9.42
C LEU A 168 11.67 5.23 -9.05
N PRO A 169 10.61 5.94 -8.62
CA PRO A 169 10.68 7.36 -8.31
C PRO A 169 11.48 7.69 -7.03
N TYR A 170 12.12 6.70 -6.40
CA TYR A 170 12.93 6.85 -5.19
C TYR A 170 14.37 6.31 -5.41
N THR A 171 15.36 6.92 -4.77
CA THR A 171 16.77 6.47 -4.84
C THR A 171 17.08 5.51 -3.69
N ALA A 172 17.75 4.39 -4.00
CA ALA A 172 17.97 3.23 -3.13
C ALA A 172 18.71 3.47 -1.78
N ASN A 173 19.16 4.70 -1.49
CA ASN A 173 20.04 5.01 -0.36
C ASN A 173 19.42 5.86 0.78
N THR A 174 18.10 6.04 0.83
CA THR A 174 17.49 6.95 1.82
C THR A 174 16.28 6.37 2.56
N LEU A 175 16.33 5.11 2.98
CA LEU A 175 15.29 4.43 3.78
C LEU A 175 14.94 5.07 5.15
N SER A 176 15.47 6.25 5.51
CA SER A 176 15.34 6.81 6.86
C SER A 176 14.99 8.30 6.98
N THR A 177 14.95 9.09 5.90
CA THR A 177 14.53 10.49 6.00
C THR A 177 13.73 10.93 4.79
N TRP A 178 12.47 11.27 5.04
CA TRP A 178 11.66 12.05 4.12
C TRP A 178 12.44 13.33 3.73
N PRO A 179 12.63 13.67 2.44
CA PRO A 179 12.03 13.08 1.25
C PRO A 179 13.02 12.13 0.54
N HIS A 180 12.51 11.02 0.01
CA HIS A 180 13.24 10.33 -1.05
C HIS A 180 13.37 11.30 -2.21
N GLY A 181 14.60 11.53 -2.69
CA GLY A 181 14.89 12.45 -3.79
C GLY A 181 14.16 12.05 -5.06
N TYR A 182 12.91 12.48 -5.20
CA TYR A 182 12.10 12.28 -6.39
C TYR A 182 12.86 12.84 -7.59
N LYS A 183 13.26 11.94 -8.49
CA LYS A 183 13.45 12.37 -9.87
C LYS A 183 12.06 12.49 -10.44
N LYS A 184 11.64 13.71 -10.81
CA LYS A 184 10.44 13.91 -11.62
C LYS A 184 10.47 12.90 -12.77
N PRO A 185 9.38 12.19 -13.08
CA PRO A 185 9.33 11.38 -14.28
C PRO A 185 9.60 12.31 -15.47
N THR A 186 10.73 12.09 -16.15
CA THR A 186 11.01 12.77 -17.41
C THR A 186 9.95 12.31 -18.39
N ALA A 187 9.07 13.22 -18.80
CA ALA A 187 8.18 12.96 -19.92
C ALA A 187 9.03 12.56 -21.14
N SER A 188 8.84 11.33 -21.61
CA SER A 188 9.26 10.86 -22.93
C SER A 188 8.03 10.73 -23.81
#